data_AF-A0A7C7U1Z4-F1
#
_entry.id   AF-A0A7C7U1Z4-F1
#
_cell.length_a   1.000
_cell.length_b   1.000
_cell.length_c   1.000
_cell.angle_alpha   90.00
_cell.angle_beta   90.00
_cell.angle_gamma   90.00
#
_symmetry.space_group_name_H-M   'P 1'
#
loop_
_entity.id
_entity.type
_entity.pdbx_description
1 polymer ?
#
loop_
_entity_poly.entity_id
_entity_poly.type
_entity_poly.pdbx_seq_one_letter_code
_entity_poly.pdbx_strand_id
1 'polypeptide(L)'
;MSGGLPKVNIAVVDRVLLHLLQQDHQADRYVVSYALTRPGIADACAQHPPNVSRSMRTLLKDEYVTEHTRSIRGDDRRQKTWQLTDFGRAFAKKRNDELGLTKVLVRDVEGELLEVEAKEAPKRISADISILQVLLHAQHEGVLTFGDIR
;
A
#
# COMPACT_ATOMS: atom_id res chain seq x y z
N MET A 1 11.01 -18.00 -26.06
CA MET A 1 10.53 -18.52 -24.76
C MET A 1 9.84 -17.36 -24.05
N SER A 2 8.52 -17.18 -24.25
CA SER A 2 7.78 -16.15 -23.50
C SER A 2 7.53 -16.69 -22.09
N GLY A 3 8.54 -16.59 -21.23
CA GLY A 3 8.34 -16.75 -19.79
C GLY A 3 7.28 -15.73 -19.39
N GLY A 4 6.10 -16.20 -18.97
CA GLY A 4 5.00 -15.32 -18.60
C GLY A 4 5.46 -14.30 -17.57
N LEU A 5 4.90 -13.09 -17.65
CA LEU A 5 5.19 -12.01 -16.70
C LEU A 5 5.05 -12.56 -15.26
N PRO A 6 5.97 -12.22 -14.33
CA PRO A 6 5.88 -12.68 -12.95
C PRO A 6 4.52 -12.29 -12.37
N LYS A 7 3.78 -13.30 -11.91
CA LYS A 7 2.42 -13.10 -11.39
C LYS A 7 2.50 -12.53 -9.98
N VAL A 8 2.51 -11.21 -9.88
CA VAL A 8 2.44 -10.50 -8.59
C VAL A 8 1.03 -10.64 -8.01
N ASN A 9 0.95 -11.10 -6.77
CA ASN A 9 -0.31 -11.15 -6.02
C ASN A 9 -0.06 -10.76 -4.57
N ILE A 10 -0.83 -9.81 -4.08
CA ILE A 10 -0.72 -9.28 -2.71
C ILE A 10 -2.01 -9.56 -1.96
N ALA A 11 -1.92 -10.12 -0.76
CA ALA A 11 -3.08 -10.31 0.10
C ALA A 11 -3.70 -8.94 0.48
N VAL A 12 -5.02 -8.89 0.60
CA VAL A 12 -5.74 -7.64 0.94
C VAL A 12 -5.27 -7.07 2.28
N VAL A 13 -5.02 -7.94 3.26
CA VAL A 13 -4.50 -7.53 4.59
C VAL A 13 -3.14 -6.85 4.48
N ASP A 14 -2.24 -7.38 3.66
CA ASP A 14 -0.92 -6.78 3.45
C ASP A 14 -1.02 -5.40 2.78
N ARG A 15 -1.91 -5.24 1.80
CA ARG A 15 -2.16 -3.93 1.17
C ARG A 15 -2.55 -2.88 2.20
N VAL A 16 -3.48 -3.24 3.09
CA VAL A 16 -3.93 -2.38 4.19
C VAL A 16 -2.79 -2.05 5.15
N LEU A 17 -1.97 -3.03 5.54
CA LEU A 17 -0.82 -2.81 6.43
C LEU A 17 0.22 -1.87 5.82
N LEU A 18 0.61 -2.09 4.55
CA LEU A 18 1.57 -1.24 3.85
C LEU A 18 1.04 0.20 3.70
N HIS A 19 -0.25 0.35 3.37
CA HIS A 19 -0.89 1.67 3.31
C HIS A 19 -0.88 2.38 4.66
N LEU A 20 -1.32 1.71 5.74
CA LEU A 20 -1.31 2.31 7.07
C LEU A 20 0.10 2.66 7.54
N LEU A 21 1.11 1.85 7.17
CA LEU A 21 2.52 2.15 7.45
C LEU A 21 2.98 3.42 6.73
N GLN A 22 2.60 3.63 5.47
CA GLN A 22 2.89 4.86 4.74
C GLN A 22 2.24 6.09 5.40
N GLN A 23 1.06 5.92 6.02
CA GLN A 23 0.33 6.99 6.70
C GLN A 23 0.69 7.14 8.19
N ASP A 24 1.63 6.37 8.73
CA ASP A 24 1.95 6.31 10.16
C ASP A 24 2.44 7.65 10.74
N HIS A 25 2.97 8.55 9.89
CA HIS A 25 3.31 9.93 10.25
C HIS A 25 2.11 10.78 10.73
N GLN A 26 0.88 10.31 10.51
CA GLN A 26 -0.38 10.90 10.98
C GLN A 26 -0.89 10.28 12.29
N ALA A 27 -0.17 9.31 12.86
CA ALA A 27 -0.52 8.72 14.15
C ALA A 27 -0.70 9.81 15.22
N ASP A 28 -1.71 9.61 16.06
CA ASP A 28 -2.06 10.49 17.20
C ASP A 28 -2.41 11.96 16.86
N ARG A 29 -2.47 12.33 15.58
CA ARG A 29 -2.98 13.64 15.15
C ARG A 29 -4.49 13.70 15.32
N TYR A 30 -4.98 14.84 15.81
CA TYR A 30 -6.42 15.11 15.98
C TYR A 30 -7.16 15.26 14.63
N VAL A 31 -6.53 15.93 13.66
CA VAL A 31 -7.01 16.06 12.28
C VAL A 31 -6.12 15.23 11.37
N VAL A 32 -6.73 14.35 10.58
CA VAL A 32 -6.02 13.45 9.66
C VAL A 32 -6.58 13.57 8.24
N SER A 33 -5.88 12.98 7.28
CA SER A 33 -6.34 12.92 5.89
C SER A 33 -7.37 11.82 5.68
N TYR A 34 -8.12 11.94 4.56
CA TYR A 34 -9.07 10.95 4.08
C TYR A 34 -8.45 9.54 3.92
N ALA A 35 -7.13 9.46 3.71
CA ALA A 35 -6.40 8.21 3.53
C ALA A 35 -6.53 7.22 4.70
N LEU A 36 -6.86 7.67 5.92
CA LEU A 36 -7.06 6.79 7.07
C LEU A 36 -8.51 6.32 7.24
N THR A 37 -9.44 6.76 6.40
CA THR A 37 -10.85 6.35 6.42
C THR A 37 -11.05 5.06 5.64
N ARG A 38 -12.19 4.36 5.84
CA ARG A 38 -12.50 3.14 5.10
C ARG A 38 -12.49 3.34 3.58
N PRO A 39 -13.18 4.36 3.03
CA PRO A 39 -13.15 4.58 1.58
C PRO A 39 -11.76 5.02 1.11
N GLY A 40 -11.01 5.84 1.86
CA GLY A 40 -9.64 6.19 1.48
C GLY A 40 -8.65 5.03 1.46
N ILE A 41 -8.78 4.08 2.40
CA ILE A 41 -8.01 2.84 2.41
C ILE A 41 -8.42 1.94 1.24
N ALA A 42 -9.71 1.89 0.91
CA ALA A 42 -10.21 1.15 -0.24
C ALA A 42 -9.63 1.67 -1.56
N ASP A 43 -9.64 2.99 -1.76
CA ASP A 43 -9.08 3.66 -2.92
C ASP A 43 -7.57 3.35 -3.05
N ALA A 44 -6.81 3.56 -1.97
CA ALA A 44 -5.36 3.34 -1.98
C ALA A 44 -4.95 1.86 -2.16
N CYS A 45 -5.77 0.91 -1.70
CA CYS A 45 -5.48 -0.52 -1.80
C CYS A 45 -6.03 -1.17 -3.08
N ALA A 46 -6.70 -0.41 -3.95
CA ALA A 46 -7.49 -0.93 -5.08
C ALA A 46 -8.47 -2.03 -4.61
N GLN A 47 -9.31 -1.71 -3.63
CA GLN A 47 -10.24 -2.65 -3.00
C GLN A 47 -11.65 -2.10 -2.91
N HIS A 48 -12.63 -3.00 -2.87
CA HIS A 48 -13.99 -2.61 -2.51
C HIS A 48 -14.07 -2.36 -0.98
N PRO A 49 -14.78 -1.32 -0.49
CA PRO A 49 -14.87 -0.99 0.95
C PRO A 49 -15.28 -2.13 1.92
N PRO A 50 -16.12 -3.10 1.52
CA PRO A 50 -16.42 -4.30 2.31
C PRO A 50 -15.20 -5.21 2.54
N ASN A 51 -14.25 -5.28 1.60
CA ASN A 51 -13.04 -6.07 1.77
C ASN A 51 -12.12 -5.42 2.82
N VAL A 52 -12.02 -4.09 2.81
CA VAL A 52 -11.33 -3.33 3.86
C VAL A 52 -11.97 -3.61 5.22
N SER A 53 -13.30 -3.58 5.30
CA SER A 53 -14.02 -3.90 6.55
C SER A 53 -13.78 -5.33 7.06
N ARG A 54 -13.51 -6.29 6.17
CA ARG A 54 -13.14 -7.67 6.54
C ARG A 54 -11.70 -7.70 7.08
N SER A 55 -10.75 -7.10 6.37
CA SER A 55 -9.35 -7.02 6.80
C SER A 55 -9.19 -6.28 8.13
N MET A 56 -9.90 -5.16 8.32
CA MET A 56 -9.85 -4.42 9.59
C MET A 56 -10.36 -5.23 10.77
N ARG A 57 -11.38 -6.08 10.59
CA ARG A 57 -11.85 -6.97 11.66
C ARG A 57 -10.77 -7.95 12.11
N THR A 58 -10.03 -8.52 11.17
CA THR A 58 -8.88 -9.38 11.48
C THR A 58 -7.78 -8.59 12.18
N LEU A 59 -7.36 -7.46 11.62
CA LEU A 59 -6.28 -6.63 12.17
C LEU A 59 -6.60 -6.08 13.57
N LEU A 60 -7.86 -5.74 13.85
CA LEU A 60 -8.32 -5.32 15.18
C LEU A 60 -8.27 -6.48 16.17
N LYS A 61 -8.72 -7.67 15.75
CA LYS A 61 -8.69 -8.88 16.58
C LYS A 61 -7.26 -9.27 16.96
N ASP A 62 -6.33 -9.10 16.03
CA ASP A 62 -4.91 -9.42 16.21
C ASP A 62 -4.11 -8.25 16.82
N GLU A 63 -4.80 -7.18 17.24
CA GLU A 63 -4.23 -5.98 17.89
C GLU A 63 -3.18 -5.23 17.05
N TYR A 64 -3.17 -5.42 15.73
CA TYR A 64 -2.26 -4.71 14.81
C TYR A 64 -2.71 -3.28 14.52
N VAL A 65 -3.99 -2.97 14.69
CA VAL A 65 -4.54 -1.62 14.45
C VAL A 65 -5.42 -1.19 15.61
N THR A 66 -5.55 0.13 15.76
CA THR A 66 -6.58 0.75 16.61
C THR A 66 -7.52 1.57 15.77
N GLU A 67 -8.79 1.62 16.19
CA GLU A 67 -9.83 2.42 15.57
C GLU A 67 -10.07 3.71 16.37
N HIS A 68 -10.23 4.82 15.66
CA HIS A 68 -10.46 6.14 16.24
C HIS A 68 -11.58 6.85 15.49
N THR A 69 -12.20 7.83 16.14
CA THR A 69 -13.07 8.79 15.46
C THR A 69 -12.32 10.12 15.38
N ARG A 70 -12.02 10.63 14.17
CA ARG A 70 -11.18 11.81 13.96
C ARG A 70 -11.79 12.77 12.95
N SER A 71 -11.43 14.05 13.05
CA SER A 71 -11.78 15.04 12.03
C SER A 71 -10.94 14.80 10.78
N ILE A 72 -11.56 14.84 9.61
CA ILE A 72 -10.88 14.67 8.33
C ILE A 72 -10.63 16.05 7.74
N ARG A 73 -9.42 16.29 7.22
CA ARG A 73 -9.09 17.55 6.57
C ARG A 73 -10.04 17.80 5.39
N GLY A 74 -10.76 18.91 5.42
CA GLY A 74 -11.72 19.30 4.38
C GLY A 74 -13.08 18.62 4.49
N ASP A 75 -13.37 17.93 5.60
CA ASP A 75 -14.69 17.37 5.90
C ASP A 75 -15.24 18.01 7.18
N ASP A 76 -16.54 18.32 7.17
CA ASP A 76 -17.25 18.87 8.32
C ASP A 76 -17.59 17.81 9.38
N ARG A 77 -17.52 16.52 9.03
CA ARG A 77 -17.87 15.41 9.90
C ARG A 77 -16.66 14.61 10.33
N ARG A 78 -16.67 14.21 11.60
CA ARG A 78 -15.70 13.23 12.11
C ARG A 78 -16.02 11.86 11.51
N GLN A 79 -14.97 11.16 11.10
CA GLN A 79 -15.07 9.83 10.51
C GLN A 79 -14.28 8.82 11.33
N LYS A 80 -14.64 7.54 11.14
CA LYS A 80 -13.88 6.41 11.65
C LYS A 80 -12.58 6.27 10.86
N THR A 81 -11.47 6.15 11.58
CA THR A 81 -10.11 6.04 11.04
C THR A 81 -9.34 4.95 11.75
N TRP A 82 -8.31 4.40 11.08
CA TRP A 82 -7.44 3.38 11.66
C TRP A 82 -5.98 3.84 11.66
N GLN A 83 -5.24 3.41 12.68
CA GLN A 83 -3.79 3.57 12.74
C GLN A 83 -3.16 2.28 13.27
N LEU A 84 -1.88 2.06 12.96
CA LEU A 84 -1.13 0.92 13.50
C LEU A 84 -0.90 1.07 15.01
N THR A 85 -0.90 -0.05 15.72
CA THR A 85 -0.29 -0.14 17.06
C THR A 85 1.23 -0.28 16.94
N ASP A 86 1.96 -0.31 18.05
CA ASP A 86 3.40 -0.61 18.01
C ASP A 86 3.69 -2.01 17.46
N PHE A 87 2.88 -3.00 17.85
CA PHE A 87 2.95 -4.35 17.29
C PHE A 87 2.59 -4.35 15.79
N GLY A 88 1.56 -3.60 15.41
CA GLY A 88 1.18 -3.34 14.03
C GLY A 88 2.29 -2.75 13.18
N ARG A 89 3.00 -1.74 13.71
CA ARG A 89 4.15 -1.11 13.05
C ARG A 89 5.28 -2.11 12.81
N ALA A 90 5.65 -2.89 13.82
CA ALA A 90 6.69 -3.89 13.68
C ALA A 90 6.32 -4.94 12.61
N PHE A 91 5.07 -5.40 12.65
CA PHE A 91 4.57 -6.39 11.69
C PHE A 91 4.46 -5.81 10.27
N ALA A 92 3.91 -4.61 10.10
CA ALA A 92 3.79 -3.95 8.80
C ALA A 92 5.17 -3.69 8.17
N LYS A 93 6.18 -3.28 8.96
CA LYS A 93 7.57 -3.13 8.49
C LYS A 93 8.14 -4.45 7.98
N LYS A 94 7.98 -5.53 8.76
CA LYS A 94 8.39 -6.88 8.33
C LYS A 94 7.72 -7.28 7.01
N ARG A 95 6.41 -7.07 6.88
CA ARG A 95 5.66 -7.36 5.64
C ARG A 95 6.12 -6.48 4.48
N ASN A 96 6.40 -5.22 4.72
CA ASN A 96 6.94 -4.30 3.72
C ASN A 96 8.31 -4.77 3.20
N ASP A 97 9.19 -5.21 4.09
CA ASP A 97 10.50 -5.73 3.72
C ASP A 97 10.38 -7.03 2.91
N GLU A 98 9.56 -7.98 3.37
CA GLU A 98 9.31 -9.26 2.70
C GLU A 98 8.69 -9.06 1.30
N LEU A 99 7.66 -8.23 1.19
CA LEU A 99 7.01 -7.92 -0.09
C LEU A 99 7.89 -7.07 -1.00
N GLY A 100 8.79 -6.26 -0.43
CA GLY A 100 9.78 -5.49 -1.17
C GLY A 100 10.76 -6.36 -1.96
N LEU A 101 10.93 -7.65 -1.60
CA LEU A 101 11.76 -8.62 -2.33
C LEU A 101 11.05 -9.24 -3.54
N THR A 102 9.74 -9.02 -3.70
CA THR A 102 8.97 -9.55 -4.82
C THR A 102 9.57 -9.09 -6.15
N LYS A 103 9.78 -10.01 -7.08
CA LYS A 103 10.25 -9.69 -8.43
C LYS A 103 9.14 -9.03 -9.24
N VAL A 104 9.44 -7.88 -9.82
CA VAL A 104 8.57 -7.10 -10.69
C VAL A 104 9.32 -6.75 -11.96
N LEU A 105 8.59 -6.55 -13.06
CA LEU A 105 9.19 -6.08 -14.30
C LEU A 105 9.12 -4.57 -14.39
N VAL A 106 10.24 -3.97 -14.76
CA VAL A 106 10.38 -2.53 -14.99
C VAL A 106 10.88 -2.33 -16.41
N ARG A 107 10.25 -1.42 -17.14
CA ARG A 107 10.79 -0.84 -18.36
C ARG A 107 11.51 0.46 -18.00
N ASP A 108 12.83 0.48 -18.19
CA ASP A 108 13.64 1.64 -17.85
C ASP A 108 13.56 2.75 -18.92
N VAL A 109 14.40 3.79 -18.75
CA VAL A 109 14.46 4.95 -19.65
C VAL A 109 14.98 4.60 -21.06
N GLU A 110 15.75 3.52 -21.18
CA GLU A 110 16.29 3.01 -22.45
C GLU A 110 15.28 2.09 -23.16
N GLY A 111 14.17 1.76 -22.49
CA GLY A 111 13.13 0.89 -22.98
C GLY A 111 13.41 -0.59 -22.72
N GLU A 112 14.48 -0.91 -21.99
CA GLU A 112 14.85 -2.28 -21.64
C GLU A 112 13.94 -2.83 -20.54
N LEU A 113 13.59 -4.11 -20.66
CA LEU A 113 12.75 -4.80 -19.68
C LEU A 113 13.63 -5.52 -18.66
N LEU A 114 13.62 -5.04 -17.43
CA LEU A 114 14.43 -5.54 -16.33
C LEU A 114 13.54 -6.21 -15.27
N GLU A 115 13.97 -7.37 -14.78
CA GLU A 115 13.37 -8.00 -13.59
C GLU A 115 14.12 -7.54 -12.34
N VAL A 116 13.40 -6.91 -11.41
CA VAL A 116 13.98 -6.24 -10.24
C VAL A 116 13.17 -6.50 -8.99
N GLU A 117 13.74 -6.28 -7.80
CA GLU A 117 12.96 -6.30 -6.57
C GLU A 117 12.05 -5.07 -6.48
N ALA A 118 10.82 -5.25 -5.98
CA ALA A 118 9.82 -4.18 -5.88
C ALA A 118 10.34 -2.93 -5.14
N LYS A 119 11.18 -3.11 -4.11
CA LYS A 119 11.80 -2.00 -3.37
C LYS A 119 12.79 -1.17 -4.20
N GLU A 120 13.31 -1.71 -5.30
CA GLU A 120 14.25 -1.02 -6.20
C GLU A 120 13.54 -0.31 -7.36
N ALA A 121 12.30 -0.72 -7.67
CA ALA A 121 11.56 -0.20 -8.81
C ALA A 121 11.41 1.34 -8.80
N PRO A 122 11.01 2.01 -7.69
CA PRO A 122 10.83 3.47 -7.69
C PRO A 122 12.07 4.24 -8.12
N LYS A 123 13.26 3.77 -7.70
CA LYS A 123 14.54 4.37 -8.09
C LYS A 123 14.84 4.19 -9.58
N ARG A 124 14.51 3.02 -10.15
CA ARG A 124 14.78 2.74 -11.57
C ARG A 124 13.84 3.49 -12.51
N ILE A 125 12.60 3.73 -12.10
CA ILE A 125 11.65 4.53 -12.89
C ILE A 125 11.64 6.02 -12.53
N SER A 126 12.51 6.45 -11.60
CA SER A 126 12.58 7.83 -11.09
C SER A 126 11.22 8.40 -10.64
N ALA A 127 10.45 7.59 -9.90
CA ALA A 127 9.13 7.98 -9.39
C ALA A 127 9.07 7.92 -7.87
N ASP A 128 8.34 8.87 -7.26
CA ASP A 128 8.05 8.87 -5.81
C ASP A 128 6.79 8.05 -5.52
N ILE A 129 6.92 6.73 -5.61
CA ILE A 129 5.84 5.79 -5.34
C ILE A 129 6.21 4.79 -4.26
N SER A 130 5.20 4.38 -3.48
CA SER A 130 5.37 3.39 -2.42
C SER A 130 5.47 1.97 -2.96
N ILE A 131 6.02 1.07 -2.15
CA ILE A 131 6.06 -0.38 -2.47
C ILE A 131 4.65 -0.92 -2.73
N LEU A 132 3.63 -0.43 -2.02
CA LEU A 132 2.24 -0.79 -2.29
C LEU A 132 1.84 -0.43 -3.72
N GLN A 133 2.10 0.81 -4.15
CA GLN A 133 1.79 1.27 -5.50
C GLN A 133 2.55 0.44 -6.54
N VAL A 134 3.83 0.15 -6.32
CA VAL A 134 4.64 -0.70 -7.21
C VAL A 134 3.99 -2.06 -7.42
N LEU A 135 3.66 -2.73 -6.31
CA LEU A 135 3.10 -4.08 -6.36
C LEU A 135 1.69 -4.09 -6.96
N LEU A 136 0.88 -3.04 -6.73
CA LEU A 136 -0.44 -2.91 -7.35
C LEU A 136 -0.31 -2.74 -8.87
N HIS A 137 0.57 -1.86 -9.35
CA HIS A 137 0.81 -1.71 -10.80
C HIS A 137 1.30 -3.01 -11.41
N ALA A 138 2.30 -3.67 -10.79
CA ALA A 138 2.79 -4.95 -11.27
C ALA A 138 1.69 -6.03 -11.31
N GLN A 139 0.76 -6.05 -10.35
CA GLN A 139 -0.36 -6.99 -10.34
C GLN A 139 -1.41 -6.70 -11.43
N HIS A 140 -1.63 -5.43 -11.79
CA HIS A 140 -2.67 -5.03 -12.75
C HIS A 140 -2.16 -4.93 -14.19
N GLU A 141 -0.96 -4.40 -14.40
CA GLU A 141 -0.38 -4.08 -15.71
C GLU A 141 0.76 -5.04 -16.10
N GLY A 142 1.36 -5.72 -15.12
CA GLY A 142 2.43 -6.70 -15.34
C GLY A 142 3.83 -6.10 -15.53
N VAL A 143 3.94 -4.83 -15.93
CA VAL A 143 5.20 -4.10 -16.13
C VAL A 143 5.03 -2.66 -15.65
N LEU A 144 6.00 -2.12 -14.91
CA LEU A 144 6.06 -0.69 -14.59
C LEU A 144 6.93 0.03 -15.62
N THR A 145 6.46 1.12 -16.22
CA THR A 145 7.21 1.86 -17.24
C THR A 145 7.72 3.20 -16.72
N PHE A 146 8.95 3.54 -17.05
CA PHE A 146 9.51 4.87 -16.82
C PHE A 146 8.61 5.96 -17.43
N GLY A 147 8.23 6.97 -16.64
CA GLY A 147 7.46 8.12 -17.11
C GLY A 147 5.93 7.95 -17.14
N ASP A 148 5.41 6.72 -17.07
CA ASP A 148 3.96 6.44 -17.03
C ASP A 148 3.34 6.64 -15.66
N ILE A 149 4.15 6.59 -14.59
CA ILE A 149 3.70 6.71 -13.20
C ILE A 149 4.12 8.09 -12.67
N ARG A 150 3.14 9.01 -12.58
CA ARG A 150 3.31 10.38 -12.06
C ARG A 150 2.34 10.67 -10.92
#